data_AF-A0A2E7E4X1-F1
#
_entry.id   AF-A0A2E7E4X1-F1
#
_cell.length_a   1.000
_cell.length_b   1.000
_cell.length_c   1.000
_cell.angle_alpha   90.00
_cell.angle_beta   90.00
_cell.angle_gamma   90.00
#
_symmetry.space_group_name_H-M   'P 1'
#
loop_
_entity.id
_entity.type
_entity.pdbx_description
1 polymer ?
#
loop_
_entity_poly.entity_id
_entity_poly.type
_entity_poly.pdbx_seq_one_letter_code
_entity_poly.pdbx_strand_id
1 'polypeptide(L)'
;MGYTMYFSLGQSMQYLAEIDHVLIYTAIILSAILHFARHLGWVKVIFSFLLSIVLVLVDAPYMLAETILPPDKNPQIITVFLCSTFISLAILTFCSRRFRTFDRIFISGIALSILITGLIFHYALVQTVLPKWSKDAAWGRSYLVSLEAEELYSQCESTGLGCWLLDRDSIDELPIAIRMQVQGVHEFYINSALTSSFGFGFGAFNDLSEDGVAVVLYYADPGEPPRVISDGKTGIRIHSTIRDLFYLLSSIAHAVWLFGGLLLLSFHKQKLKRRLF
;
A
#
# COMPACT_ATOMS: atom_id res chain seq x y z
N MET A 1 32.98 1.52 5.88
CA MET A 1 32.66 2.61 6.84
C MET A 1 31.48 2.15 7.68
N GLY A 2 31.65 2.07 8.99
CA GLY A 2 30.66 1.49 9.90
C GLY A 2 29.44 2.39 10.07
N TYR A 3 28.26 1.84 9.82
CA TYR A 3 27.00 2.47 10.17
C TYR A 3 26.73 2.25 11.66
N THR A 4 27.10 3.24 12.47
CA THR A 4 26.63 3.35 13.85
C THR A 4 25.13 3.68 13.82
N MET A 5 24.32 2.72 14.25
CA MET A 5 22.85 2.77 14.28
C MET A 5 22.40 3.74 15.39
N TYR A 6 22.02 4.97 15.03
CA TYR A 6 21.32 5.88 15.94
C TYR A 6 19.83 5.54 15.93
N PHE A 7 19.37 4.81 16.94
CA PHE A 7 17.95 4.50 17.15
C PHE A 7 17.13 5.79 17.33
N SER A 8 16.48 6.23 16.26
CA SER A 8 15.41 7.23 16.27
C SER A 8 14.08 6.53 15.99
N LEU A 9 12.99 6.97 16.63
CA LEU A 9 11.63 6.45 16.36
C LEU A 9 11.28 6.50 14.86
N GLY A 10 11.84 7.43 14.09
CA GLY A 10 11.66 7.51 12.63
C GLY A 10 12.27 6.34 11.86
N GLN A 11 13.38 5.75 12.33
CA GLN A 11 13.96 4.55 11.73
C GLN A 11 13.17 3.28 12.09
N SER A 12 12.55 3.25 13.28
CA SER A 12 11.74 2.09 13.71
C SER A 12 10.54 1.80 12.79
N MET A 13 9.99 2.83 12.13
CA MET A 13 8.84 2.71 11.22
C MET A 13 9.23 2.18 9.83
N GLN A 14 10.45 2.45 9.35
CA GLN A 14 10.96 1.86 8.09
C GLN A 14 11.04 0.34 8.19
N TYR A 15 11.43 -0.20 9.35
CA TYR A 15 11.50 -1.65 9.56
C TYR A 15 10.14 -2.34 9.60
N LEU A 16 9.03 -1.63 9.83
CA LEU A 16 7.71 -2.27 9.88
C LEU A 16 7.31 -2.84 8.52
N ALA A 17 7.61 -2.13 7.43
CA ALA A 17 7.37 -2.64 6.09
C ALA A 17 8.20 -3.90 5.84
N GLU A 18 9.50 -3.88 6.15
CA GLU A 18 10.39 -5.03 5.98
C GLU A 18 9.94 -6.23 6.80
N ILE A 19 9.59 -6.02 8.08
CA ILE A 19 9.07 -7.05 8.98
C ILE A 19 7.80 -7.67 8.39
N ASP A 20 6.86 -6.85 7.93
CA ASP A 20 5.61 -7.32 7.34
C ASP A 20 5.86 -8.24 6.12
N HIS A 21 6.74 -7.82 5.21
CA HIS A 21 7.12 -8.61 4.04
C HIS A 21 7.81 -9.92 4.43
N VAL A 22 8.70 -9.91 5.43
CA VAL A 22 9.33 -11.14 5.94
C VAL A 22 8.26 -12.12 6.45
N LEU A 23 7.25 -11.65 7.17
CA LEU A 23 6.17 -12.49 7.70
C LEU A 23 5.32 -13.09 6.57
N ILE A 24 4.94 -12.28 5.58
CA ILE A 24 4.18 -12.70 4.41
C ILE A 24 4.97 -13.77 3.62
N TYR A 25 6.22 -13.48 3.27
CA TYR A 25 7.05 -14.40 2.51
C TYR A 25 7.34 -15.69 3.28
N THR A 26 7.52 -15.61 4.60
CA THR A 26 7.74 -16.81 5.42
C THR A 26 6.53 -17.74 5.31
N ALA A 27 5.32 -17.19 5.44
CA ALA A 27 4.08 -17.98 5.34
C ALA A 27 3.88 -18.59 3.94
N ILE A 28 4.12 -17.80 2.89
CA ILE A 28 4.00 -18.24 1.49
C ILE A 28 5.01 -19.34 1.16
N ILE A 29 6.30 -19.12 1.48
CA ILE A 29 7.37 -20.07 1.22
C ILE A 29 7.13 -21.36 2.02
N LEU A 30 6.72 -21.25 3.28
CA LEU A 30 6.45 -22.43 4.10
C LEU A 30 5.30 -23.26 3.52
N SER A 31 4.23 -22.61 3.05
CA SER A 31 3.13 -23.29 2.38
C SER A 31 3.59 -23.95 1.07
N ALA A 32 4.43 -23.27 0.27
CA ALA A 32 4.98 -23.83 -0.96
C ALA A 32 5.85 -25.07 -0.69
N ILE A 33 6.75 -25.00 0.31
CA ILE A 33 7.57 -26.15 0.74
C ILE A 33 6.69 -27.31 1.15
N LEU A 34 5.62 -27.07 1.92
CA LEU A 34 4.70 -28.13 2.34
C LEU A 34 3.88 -28.72 1.19
N HIS A 35 3.77 -28.06 0.05
CA HIS A 35 3.19 -28.68 -1.14
C HIS A 35 3.99 -29.93 -1.56
N PHE A 36 5.32 -29.85 -1.48
CA PHE A 36 6.24 -30.94 -1.80
C PHE A 36 6.57 -31.83 -0.59
N ALA A 37 6.60 -31.26 0.62
CA ALA A 37 6.88 -31.99 1.85
C ALA A 37 5.61 -32.31 2.64
N ARG A 38 5.42 -33.56 3.04
CA ARG A 38 4.19 -33.97 3.76
C ARG A 38 4.08 -33.44 5.20
N HIS A 39 5.22 -33.19 5.84
CA HIS A 39 5.30 -32.84 7.26
C HIS A 39 6.09 -31.57 7.51
N LEU A 40 5.58 -30.76 8.44
CA LEU A 40 6.25 -29.60 8.97
C LEU A 40 7.25 -30.00 10.06
N GLY A 41 8.47 -29.48 9.95
CA GLY A 41 9.51 -29.58 10.97
C GLY A 41 10.26 -28.25 11.11
N TRP A 42 10.92 -28.04 12.24
CA TRP A 42 11.57 -26.77 12.60
C TRP A 42 12.59 -26.27 11.57
N VAL A 43 13.34 -27.19 10.93
CA VAL A 43 14.30 -26.85 9.87
C VAL A 43 13.62 -26.09 8.73
N LYS A 44 12.40 -26.50 8.33
CA LYS A 44 11.65 -25.83 7.26
C LYS A 44 11.20 -24.44 7.67
N VAL A 45 10.75 -24.29 8.92
CA VAL A 45 10.32 -22.99 9.47
C VAL A 45 11.50 -22.01 9.49
N ILE A 46 12.64 -22.43 10.05
CA ILE A 46 13.85 -21.60 10.13
C ILE A 46 14.35 -21.25 8.72
N PHE A 47 14.41 -22.24 7.83
CA PHE A 47 14.82 -22.02 6.45
C PHE A 47 13.90 -21.00 5.74
N SER A 48 12.57 -21.15 5.84
CA SER A 48 11.62 -20.20 5.24
C SER A 48 11.78 -18.80 5.81
N PHE A 49 12.01 -18.67 7.11
CA PHE A 49 12.20 -17.37 7.76
C PHE A 49 13.50 -16.70 7.30
N LEU A 50 14.62 -17.42 7.31
CA LEU A 50 15.91 -16.90 6.85
C LEU A 50 15.90 -16.55 5.35
N LEU A 51 15.27 -17.39 4.51
CA LEU A 51 15.12 -17.09 3.10
C LEU A 51 14.28 -15.83 2.88
N SER A 52 13.22 -15.63 3.67
CA SER A 52 12.38 -14.43 3.58
C SER A 52 13.15 -13.17 3.96
N ILE A 53 13.98 -13.22 5.00
CA ILE A 53 14.87 -12.13 5.36
C ILE A 53 15.81 -11.79 4.20
N VAL A 54 16.45 -12.81 3.59
CA VAL A 54 17.34 -12.59 2.44
C VAL A 54 16.60 -11.95 1.27
N LEU A 55 15.40 -12.42 0.93
CA LEU A 55 14.60 -11.87 -0.17
C LEU A 55 14.23 -10.41 0.04
N VAL A 56 13.90 -10.00 1.28
CA VAL A 56 13.60 -8.61 1.61
C VAL A 56 14.87 -7.76 1.59
N LEU A 57 15.97 -8.24 2.17
CA LEU A 57 17.24 -7.48 2.22
C LEU A 57 17.85 -7.20 0.85
N VAL A 58 17.68 -8.11 -0.11
CA VAL A 58 18.17 -7.91 -1.49
C VAL A 58 17.11 -7.30 -2.40
N ASP A 59 15.95 -6.95 -1.86
CA ASP A 59 14.81 -6.41 -2.60
C ASP A 59 14.44 -7.23 -3.86
N ALA A 60 14.53 -8.56 -3.74
CA ALA A 60 14.38 -9.48 -4.87
C ALA A 60 13.07 -9.30 -5.67
N PRO A 61 11.90 -9.07 -5.03
CA PRO A 61 10.65 -8.84 -5.76
C PRO A 61 10.69 -7.57 -6.60
N TYR A 62 11.31 -6.51 -6.10
CA TYR A 62 11.45 -5.24 -6.82
C TYR A 62 12.46 -5.35 -7.97
N MET A 63 13.62 -5.98 -7.73
CA MET A 63 14.58 -6.28 -8.79
C MET A 63 13.96 -7.13 -9.92
N LEU A 64 13.14 -8.11 -9.55
CA LEU A 64 12.42 -8.94 -10.52
C LEU A 64 11.38 -8.12 -11.29
N ALA A 65 10.69 -7.20 -10.61
CA ALA A 65 9.75 -6.29 -11.24
C ALA A 65 10.44 -5.39 -12.27
N GLU A 66 11.57 -4.77 -11.93
CA GLU A 66 12.34 -3.93 -12.86
C GLU A 66 12.87 -4.70 -14.07
N THR A 67 13.14 -6.00 -13.91
CA THR A 67 13.66 -6.84 -15.00
C THR A 67 12.57 -7.26 -15.99
N ILE A 68 11.32 -7.42 -15.53
CA ILE A 68 10.24 -8.05 -16.31
C ILE A 68 9.15 -7.05 -16.70
N LEU A 69 8.90 -6.05 -15.86
CA LEU A 69 7.85 -5.06 -16.08
C LEU A 69 8.39 -3.83 -16.82
N PRO A 70 7.58 -3.21 -17.70
CA PRO A 70 7.89 -1.90 -18.25
C PRO A 70 8.11 -0.83 -17.15
N PRO A 71 8.95 0.19 -17.39
CA PRO A 71 9.30 1.21 -16.38
C PRO A 71 8.12 2.01 -15.80
N ASP A 72 6.99 2.07 -16.51
CA ASP A 72 5.77 2.76 -16.10
C ASP A 72 4.84 1.90 -15.21
N LYS A 73 5.22 0.66 -14.91
CA LYS A 73 4.39 -0.26 -14.10
C LYS A 73 4.79 -0.26 -12.65
N ASN A 74 3.76 -0.32 -11.80
CA ASN A 74 3.96 -0.45 -10.35
C ASN A 74 4.64 -1.82 -10.04
N PRO A 75 5.80 -1.82 -9.38
CA PRO A 75 6.55 -3.04 -9.08
C PRO A 75 5.84 -3.97 -8.08
N GLN A 76 4.88 -3.46 -7.30
CA GLN A 76 4.07 -4.26 -6.38
C GLN A 76 3.24 -5.35 -7.08
N ILE A 77 3.07 -5.29 -8.41
CA ILE A 77 2.42 -6.34 -9.21
C ILE A 77 3.05 -7.72 -8.98
N ILE A 78 4.37 -7.80 -8.80
CA ILE A 78 5.06 -9.07 -8.53
C ILE A 78 4.61 -9.69 -7.21
N THR A 79 4.46 -8.87 -6.16
CA THR A 79 3.96 -9.32 -4.86
C THR A 79 2.52 -9.82 -4.96
N VAL A 80 1.67 -9.14 -5.72
CA VAL A 80 0.28 -9.57 -5.99
C VAL A 80 0.24 -10.90 -6.76
N PHE A 81 1.13 -11.08 -7.73
CA PHE A 81 1.27 -12.33 -8.49
C PHE A 81 1.70 -13.50 -7.58
N LEU A 82 2.66 -13.28 -6.69
CA LEU A 82 3.08 -14.29 -5.70
C LEU A 82 1.93 -14.70 -4.76
N CYS A 83 1.17 -13.72 -4.26
CA CYS A 83 0.01 -13.98 -3.41
C CYS A 83 -1.07 -14.78 -4.17
N SER A 84 -1.33 -14.42 -5.43
CA SER A 84 -2.30 -15.12 -6.29
C SER A 84 -1.88 -16.57 -6.58
N THR A 85 -0.59 -16.80 -6.78
CA THR A 85 -0.02 -18.13 -6.97
C THR A 85 -0.19 -18.97 -5.70
N PHE A 86 0.06 -18.39 -4.53
CA PHE A 86 -0.21 -19.05 -3.24
C PHE A 86 -1.69 -19.42 -3.07
N ILE A 87 -2.62 -18.51 -3.39
CA ILE A 87 -4.06 -18.78 -3.27
C ILE A 87 -4.44 -20.01 -4.11
N SER A 88 -3.92 -20.11 -5.33
CA SER A 88 -4.10 -21.29 -6.19
C SER A 88 -3.60 -22.58 -5.51
N LEU A 89 -2.41 -22.57 -4.90
CA LEU A 89 -1.86 -23.71 -4.17
C LEU A 89 -2.67 -24.07 -2.91
N ALA A 90 -3.19 -23.06 -2.21
CA ALA A 90 -4.07 -23.25 -1.06
C ALA A 90 -5.38 -23.91 -1.50
N ILE A 91 -6.02 -23.42 -2.56
CA ILE A 91 -7.23 -24.03 -3.14
C ILE A 91 -6.96 -25.49 -3.52
N LEU A 92 -5.85 -25.79 -4.19
CA LEU A 92 -5.48 -27.18 -4.51
C LEU A 92 -5.35 -28.05 -3.26
N THR A 93 -4.74 -27.51 -2.19
CA THR A 93 -4.60 -28.18 -0.89
C THR A 93 -5.96 -28.48 -0.26
N PHE A 94 -6.89 -27.53 -0.32
CA PHE A 94 -8.24 -27.69 0.23
C PHE A 94 -9.12 -28.59 -0.64
N CYS A 95 -9.04 -28.54 -1.97
CA CYS A 95 -9.94 -29.27 -2.86
C CYS A 95 -9.48 -30.71 -3.11
N SER A 96 -8.18 -30.98 -3.13
CA SER A 96 -7.65 -32.30 -3.49
C SER A 96 -7.27 -33.15 -2.28
N ARG A 97 -7.96 -34.28 -2.10
CA ARG A 97 -7.67 -35.24 -1.01
C ARG A 97 -6.20 -35.69 -0.97
N ARG A 98 -5.52 -35.76 -2.13
CA ARG A 98 -4.11 -36.13 -2.23
C ARG A 98 -3.18 -35.15 -1.49
N PHE A 99 -3.58 -33.89 -1.41
CA PHE A 99 -2.77 -32.84 -0.81
C PHE A 99 -3.19 -32.48 0.62
N ARG A 100 -4.34 -32.96 1.10
CA ARG A 100 -4.84 -32.71 2.45
C ARG A 100 -4.00 -33.44 3.51
N THR A 101 -3.13 -32.71 4.19
CA THR A 101 -2.58 -33.11 5.49
C THR A 101 -2.88 -32.03 6.52
N PHE A 102 -2.90 -32.40 7.80
CA PHE A 102 -3.16 -31.45 8.88
C PHE A 102 -2.20 -30.25 8.82
N ASP A 103 -0.90 -30.51 8.61
CA ASP A 103 0.13 -29.48 8.50
C ASP A 103 -0.11 -28.52 7.33
N ARG A 104 -0.46 -29.06 6.16
CA ARG A 104 -0.72 -28.26 4.96
C ARG A 104 -1.94 -27.39 5.13
N ILE A 105 -3.04 -27.96 5.63
CA ILE A 105 -4.28 -27.24 5.90
C ILE A 105 -4.02 -26.10 6.90
N PHE A 106 -3.30 -26.38 7.99
CA PHE A 106 -3.04 -25.41 9.03
C PHE A 106 -2.13 -24.26 8.55
N ILE A 107 -1.03 -24.56 7.86
CA ILE A 107 -0.14 -23.53 7.31
C ILE A 107 -0.80 -22.73 6.19
N SER A 108 -1.57 -23.37 5.29
CA SER A 108 -2.36 -22.65 4.30
C SER A 108 -3.41 -21.75 4.96
N GLY A 109 -4.01 -22.17 6.08
CA GLY A 109 -4.90 -21.34 6.89
C GLY A 109 -4.23 -20.11 7.49
N ILE A 110 -3.01 -20.26 8.04
CA ILE A 110 -2.19 -19.14 8.53
C ILE A 110 -1.91 -18.15 7.40
N ALA A 111 -1.37 -18.63 6.28
CA ALA A 111 -1.01 -17.78 5.16
C ALA A 111 -2.23 -17.09 4.54
N LEU A 112 -3.37 -17.78 4.44
CA LEU A 112 -4.62 -17.16 3.99
C LEU A 112 -5.11 -16.09 4.97
N SER A 113 -4.97 -16.32 6.28
CA SER A 113 -5.37 -15.33 7.30
C SER A 113 -4.51 -14.07 7.21
N ILE A 114 -3.21 -14.21 6.98
CA ILE A 114 -2.28 -13.10 6.71
C ILE A 114 -2.74 -12.29 5.48
N LEU A 115 -3.02 -12.96 4.36
CA LEU A 115 -3.48 -12.26 3.15
C LEU A 115 -4.82 -11.54 3.37
N ILE A 116 -5.78 -12.18 4.04
CA ILE A 116 -7.08 -11.59 4.32
C ILE A 116 -6.94 -10.38 5.26
N THR A 117 -6.15 -10.47 6.33
CA THR A 117 -5.93 -9.33 7.23
C THR A 117 -5.24 -8.17 6.52
N GLY A 118 -4.22 -8.45 5.70
CA GLY A 118 -3.57 -7.43 4.88
C GLY A 118 -4.55 -6.75 3.92
N LEU A 119 -5.42 -7.51 3.24
CA LEU A 119 -6.45 -6.95 2.36
C LEU A 119 -7.47 -6.09 3.12
N ILE A 120 -7.91 -6.52 4.30
CA ILE A 120 -8.85 -5.76 5.14
C ILE A 120 -8.22 -4.43 5.57
N PHE A 121 -6.98 -4.45 6.05
CA PHE A 121 -6.28 -3.23 6.45
C PHE A 121 -5.99 -2.31 5.27
N HIS A 122 -5.63 -2.86 4.12
CA HIS A 122 -5.44 -2.09 2.89
C HIS A 122 -6.75 -1.42 2.47
N TYR A 123 -7.87 -2.15 2.47
CA TYR A 123 -9.18 -1.59 2.15
C TYR A 123 -9.59 -0.48 3.14
N ALA A 124 -9.46 -0.74 4.44
CA ALA A 124 -9.84 0.21 5.47
C ALA A 124 -8.98 1.48 5.41
N LEU A 125 -7.66 1.34 5.35
CA LEU A 125 -6.75 2.47 5.46
C LEU A 125 -6.46 3.15 4.12
N VAL A 126 -6.12 2.38 3.08
CA VAL A 126 -5.69 2.92 1.79
C VAL A 126 -6.88 3.24 0.89
N GLN A 127 -7.92 2.40 0.86
CA GLN A 127 -9.07 2.63 -0.03
C GLN A 127 -10.17 3.49 0.60
N THR A 128 -10.20 3.62 1.94
CA THR A 128 -11.27 4.35 2.64
C THR A 128 -10.76 5.58 3.38
N VAL A 129 -9.84 5.41 4.33
CA VAL A 129 -9.38 6.52 5.19
C VAL A 129 -8.51 7.51 4.41
N LEU A 130 -7.53 7.03 3.63
CA LEU A 130 -6.61 7.88 2.89
C LEU A 130 -7.33 8.83 1.92
N PRO A 131 -8.24 8.38 1.03
CA PRO A 131 -9.00 9.28 0.17
C PRO A 131 -9.86 10.29 0.94
N LYS A 132 -10.49 9.85 2.04
CA LYS A 132 -11.32 10.72 2.86
C LYS A 132 -10.51 11.83 3.51
N TRP A 133 -9.40 11.50 4.15
CA TRP A 133 -8.51 12.49 4.77
C TRP A 133 -7.90 13.44 3.75
N SER A 134 -7.57 12.92 2.56
CA SER A 134 -7.04 13.74 1.47
C SER A 134 -8.06 14.74 0.96
N LYS A 135 -9.31 14.30 0.78
CA LYS A 135 -10.42 15.16 0.43
C LYS A 135 -10.64 16.24 1.49
N ASP A 136 -10.75 15.86 2.75
CA ASP A 136 -10.99 16.81 3.85
C ASP A 136 -9.85 17.84 3.96
N ALA A 137 -8.59 17.38 3.80
CA ALA A 137 -7.42 18.25 3.82
C ALA A 137 -7.35 19.20 2.60
N ALA A 138 -7.70 18.71 1.40
CA ALA A 138 -7.79 19.55 0.20
C ALA A 138 -8.80 20.69 0.40
N TRP A 139 -9.97 20.41 0.99
CA TRP A 139 -10.97 21.43 1.32
C TRP A 139 -10.51 22.41 2.42
N GLY A 140 -9.51 22.05 3.21
CA GLY A 140 -8.81 22.97 4.11
C GLY A 140 -8.09 24.13 3.38
N ARG A 141 -7.95 24.05 2.06
CA ARG A 141 -7.41 25.12 1.18
C ARG A 141 -8.49 25.94 0.47
N SER A 142 -9.76 25.75 0.82
CA SER A 142 -10.89 26.47 0.20
C SER A 142 -10.84 27.99 0.35
N TYR A 143 -10.14 28.53 1.35
CA TYR A 143 -9.98 29.98 1.51
C TYR A 143 -9.23 30.65 0.35
N LEU A 144 -8.51 29.87 -0.48
CA LEU A 144 -7.78 30.37 -1.65
C LEU A 144 -8.67 30.46 -2.90
N VAL A 145 -9.84 29.82 -2.92
CA VAL A 145 -10.64 29.71 -4.16
C VAL A 145 -11.29 31.03 -4.56
N SER A 146 -11.52 31.92 -3.61
CA SER A 146 -12.13 33.24 -3.82
C SER A 146 -11.11 34.34 -4.13
N LEU A 147 -9.82 34.02 -4.21
CA LEU A 147 -8.77 34.99 -4.47
C LEU A 147 -8.66 35.28 -5.97
N GLU A 148 -8.35 36.54 -6.28
CA GLU A 148 -7.96 36.97 -7.61
C GLU A 148 -6.64 36.30 -8.04
N ALA A 149 -6.41 36.17 -9.34
CA ALA A 149 -5.28 35.39 -9.86
C ALA A 149 -3.91 35.80 -9.28
N GLU A 150 -3.62 37.10 -9.22
CA GLU A 150 -2.35 37.61 -8.69
C GLU A 150 -2.19 37.30 -7.18
N GLU A 151 -3.26 37.47 -6.41
CA GLU A 151 -3.27 37.17 -4.97
C GLU A 151 -3.18 35.66 -4.71
N LEU A 152 -3.85 34.85 -5.52
CA LEU A 152 -3.76 33.39 -5.47
C LEU A 152 -2.30 32.94 -5.64
N TYR A 153 -1.62 33.38 -6.69
CA TYR A 153 -0.23 32.99 -6.94
C TYR A 153 0.70 33.47 -5.82
N SER A 154 0.53 34.71 -5.34
CA SER A 154 1.32 35.25 -4.23
C SER A 154 1.12 34.45 -2.92
N GLN A 155 -0.13 34.12 -2.58
CA GLN A 155 -0.44 33.32 -1.40
C GLN A 155 0.11 31.89 -1.54
N CYS A 156 -0.02 31.27 -2.71
CA CYS A 156 0.50 29.93 -2.95
C CYS A 156 2.03 29.88 -2.86
N GLU A 157 2.74 30.86 -3.42
CA GLU A 157 4.19 30.97 -3.29
C GLU A 157 4.61 31.14 -1.82
N SER A 158 3.96 32.05 -1.08
CA SER A 158 4.29 32.31 0.33
C SER A 158 4.04 31.12 1.26
N THR A 159 3.07 30.26 0.91
CA THR A 159 2.70 29.07 1.69
C THR A 159 3.38 27.79 1.20
N GLY A 160 4.06 27.85 0.03
CA GLY A 160 4.69 26.71 -0.62
C GLY A 160 3.68 25.69 -1.16
N LEU A 161 2.56 26.17 -1.70
CA LEU A 161 1.53 25.39 -2.39
C LEU A 161 1.75 25.46 -3.91
N GLY A 162 1.35 24.41 -4.63
CA GLY A 162 1.25 24.45 -6.08
C GLY A 162 -0.12 24.97 -6.49
N CYS A 163 -0.20 26.00 -7.33
CA CYS A 163 -1.47 26.55 -7.77
C CYS A 163 -1.46 26.80 -9.28
N TRP A 164 -2.58 26.50 -9.93
CA TRP A 164 -2.77 26.66 -11.36
C TRP A 164 -4.18 27.17 -11.65
N LEU A 165 -4.28 28.06 -12.64
CA LEU A 165 -5.52 28.42 -13.30
C LEU A 165 -5.57 27.66 -14.62
N LEU A 166 -6.52 26.75 -14.76
CA LEU A 166 -6.69 25.95 -15.95
C LEU A 166 -7.56 26.66 -16.97
N ASP A 167 -6.95 27.20 -18.02
CA ASP A 167 -7.65 27.37 -19.29
C ASP A 167 -7.69 26.04 -20.08
N ARG A 168 -8.32 26.06 -21.26
CA ARG A 168 -8.56 24.85 -22.07
C ARG A 168 -7.26 24.13 -22.50
N ASP A 169 -6.14 24.84 -22.58
CA ASP A 169 -4.88 24.32 -23.13
C ASP A 169 -3.79 24.10 -22.06
N SER A 170 -4.00 24.57 -20.82
CA SER A 170 -3.03 24.53 -19.72
C SER A 170 -3.09 23.28 -18.84
N ILE A 171 -4.00 22.33 -19.10
CA ILE A 171 -4.04 21.08 -18.31
C ILE A 171 -2.74 20.28 -18.43
N ASP A 172 -2.02 20.43 -19.54
CA ASP A 172 -0.74 19.77 -19.76
C ASP A 172 0.41 20.32 -18.92
N GLU A 173 0.25 21.52 -18.35
CA GLU A 173 1.20 22.14 -17.43
C GLU A 173 1.14 21.54 -16.01
N LEU A 174 0.09 20.77 -15.71
CA LEU A 174 -0.02 20.06 -14.44
C LEU A 174 1.00 18.92 -14.36
N PRO A 175 1.61 18.68 -13.18
CA PRO A 175 2.38 17.48 -12.93
C PRO A 175 1.59 16.22 -13.29
N ILE A 176 2.25 15.23 -13.91
CA ILE A 176 1.60 14.04 -14.49
C ILE A 176 0.63 13.36 -13.49
N ALA A 177 1.04 13.19 -12.24
CA ALA A 177 0.23 12.55 -11.21
C ALA A 177 -1.06 13.34 -10.89
N ILE A 178 -1.00 14.67 -10.91
CA ILE A 178 -2.15 15.55 -10.71
C ILE A 178 -3.02 15.55 -11.97
N ARG A 179 -2.41 15.70 -13.15
CA ARG A 179 -3.09 15.70 -14.44
C ARG A 179 -3.96 14.47 -14.63
N MET A 180 -3.43 13.26 -14.36
CA MET A 180 -4.18 12.01 -14.50
C MET A 180 -5.45 11.95 -13.64
N GLN A 181 -5.47 12.63 -12.50
CA GLN A 181 -6.63 12.69 -11.61
C GLN A 181 -7.59 13.83 -11.97
N VAL A 182 -7.06 14.96 -12.43
CA VAL A 182 -7.85 16.15 -12.80
C VAL A 182 -8.51 16.01 -14.17
N GLN A 183 -7.87 15.32 -15.13
CA GLN A 183 -8.28 15.32 -16.54
C GLN A 183 -9.74 14.95 -16.75
N GLY A 184 -10.19 13.82 -16.20
CA GLY A 184 -11.60 13.41 -16.35
C GLY A 184 -12.59 14.40 -15.72
N VAL A 185 -12.21 15.04 -14.61
CA VAL A 185 -13.02 16.04 -13.92
C VAL A 185 -13.08 17.33 -14.76
N HIS A 186 -11.93 17.78 -15.26
CA HIS A 186 -11.82 18.99 -16.06
C HIS A 186 -12.55 18.88 -17.40
N GLU A 187 -12.37 17.78 -18.13
CA GLU A 187 -13.06 17.49 -19.39
C GLU A 187 -14.58 17.45 -19.20
N PHE A 188 -15.06 16.84 -18.11
CA PHE A 188 -16.48 16.85 -17.79
C PHE A 188 -16.99 18.29 -17.62
N TYR A 189 -16.27 19.14 -16.88
CA TYR A 189 -16.75 20.48 -16.57
C TYR A 189 -16.70 21.47 -17.73
N ILE A 190 -15.65 21.45 -18.54
CA ILE A 190 -15.59 22.29 -19.75
C ILE A 190 -16.78 21.99 -20.68
N ASN A 191 -17.17 20.73 -20.79
CA ASN A 191 -18.23 20.31 -21.71
C ASN A 191 -19.65 20.47 -21.14
N SER A 192 -19.82 20.68 -19.82
CA SER A 192 -21.13 20.61 -19.15
C SER A 192 -21.82 21.96 -18.95
N ALA A 193 -21.22 23.09 -19.35
CA ALA A 193 -21.78 24.45 -19.14
C ALA A 193 -22.28 24.66 -17.70
N LEU A 194 -21.34 24.62 -16.74
CA LEU A 194 -21.58 24.79 -15.30
C LEU A 194 -22.61 25.88 -14.96
N THR A 195 -23.64 25.50 -14.20
CA THR A 195 -24.67 26.42 -13.70
C THR A 195 -24.46 26.84 -12.24
N SER A 196 -23.51 26.21 -11.54
CA SER A 196 -23.15 26.49 -10.15
C SER A 196 -21.69 26.18 -9.89
N SER A 197 -21.10 26.79 -8.86
CA SER A 197 -19.75 26.47 -8.38
C SER A 197 -19.61 25.00 -7.97
N PHE A 198 -18.46 24.40 -8.24
CA PHE A 198 -18.17 23.01 -7.86
C PHE A 198 -16.72 22.86 -7.38
N GLY A 199 -16.52 22.03 -6.36
CA GLY A 199 -15.20 21.65 -5.89
C GLY A 199 -15.05 20.14 -5.71
N PHE A 200 -13.86 19.63 -6.03
CA PHE A 200 -13.47 18.24 -5.85
C PHE A 200 -12.09 18.16 -5.20
N GLY A 201 -12.06 17.57 -4.00
CA GLY A 201 -10.84 17.30 -3.26
C GLY A 201 -10.44 15.84 -3.40
N PHE A 202 -9.17 15.57 -3.69
CA PHE A 202 -8.61 14.23 -3.81
C PHE A 202 -7.13 14.21 -3.40
N GLY A 203 -6.56 13.01 -3.29
CA GLY A 203 -5.12 12.84 -3.14
C GLY A 203 -4.50 12.33 -4.44
N ALA A 204 -3.43 12.95 -4.89
CA ALA A 204 -2.55 12.41 -5.91
C ALA A 204 -1.46 11.59 -5.19
N PHE A 205 -1.35 10.30 -5.50
CA PHE A 205 -0.42 9.37 -4.86
C PHE A 205 0.35 8.59 -5.92
N ASN A 206 1.54 9.08 -6.23
CA ASN A 206 2.51 8.40 -7.08
C ASN A 206 3.83 8.26 -6.33
N ASP A 207 4.04 7.09 -5.72
CA ASP A 207 5.23 6.79 -4.93
C ASP A 207 6.54 6.75 -5.76
N LEU A 208 6.43 6.82 -7.10
CA LEU A 208 7.56 6.77 -8.02
C LEU A 208 8.12 8.15 -8.42
N SER A 209 7.54 9.25 -7.92
CA SER A 209 8.00 10.63 -8.23
C SER A 209 8.12 11.47 -6.97
N GLU A 210 9.17 12.31 -6.87
CA GLU A 210 9.43 13.20 -5.71
C GLU A 210 8.27 14.17 -5.43
N ASP A 211 7.51 14.57 -6.46
CA ASP A 211 6.30 15.42 -6.38
C ASP A 211 4.98 14.62 -6.41
N GLY A 212 5.04 13.30 -6.26
CA GLY A 212 3.92 12.41 -6.56
C GLY A 212 2.85 12.33 -5.48
N VAL A 213 3.09 12.84 -4.27
CA VAL A 213 2.17 12.73 -3.13
C VAL A 213 1.68 14.12 -2.71
N ALA A 214 0.44 14.44 -3.03
CA ALA A 214 -0.18 15.71 -2.67
C ALA A 214 -1.68 15.55 -2.41
N VAL A 215 -2.24 16.46 -1.59
CA VAL A 215 -3.70 16.67 -1.60
C VAL A 215 -4.02 17.80 -2.57
N VAL A 216 -5.06 17.61 -3.38
CA VAL A 216 -5.39 18.51 -4.47
C VAL A 216 -6.85 18.92 -4.37
N LEU A 217 -7.11 20.22 -4.42
CA LEU A 217 -8.42 20.81 -4.58
C LEU A 217 -8.55 21.33 -6.01
N TYR A 218 -9.45 20.72 -6.77
CA TYR A 218 -9.97 21.27 -8.01
C TYR A 218 -11.23 22.09 -7.69
N TYR A 219 -11.32 23.32 -8.16
CA TYR A 219 -12.47 24.18 -7.93
C TYR A 219 -12.81 24.98 -9.19
N ALA A 220 -14.08 24.97 -9.59
CA ALA A 220 -14.56 25.65 -10.80
C ALA A 220 -15.78 26.49 -10.47
N ASP A 221 -15.74 27.76 -10.88
CA ASP A 221 -16.87 28.68 -10.82
C ASP A 221 -17.42 28.96 -12.23
N PRO A 222 -18.73 29.22 -12.37
CA PRO A 222 -19.31 29.61 -13.65
C PRO A 222 -18.64 30.88 -14.19
N GLY A 223 -18.11 30.81 -15.41
CA GLY A 223 -17.51 31.95 -16.09
C GLY A 223 -16.03 32.23 -15.75
N GLU A 224 -15.45 31.48 -14.81
CA GLU A 224 -14.06 31.62 -14.37
C GLU A 224 -13.23 30.38 -14.76
N PRO A 225 -11.92 30.54 -15.02
CA PRO A 225 -11.01 29.40 -15.18
C PRO A 225 -10.99 28.52 -13.92
N PRO A 226 -11.09 27.19 -14.03
CA PRO A 226 -10.90 26.30 -12.90
C PRO A 226 -9.56 26.50 -12.20
N ARG A 227 -9.59 26.48 -10.87
CA ARG A 227 -8.42 26.57 -9.99
C ARG A 227 -8.02 25.16 -9.54
N VAL A 228 -6.73 24.86 -9.59
CA VAL A 228 -6.14 23.66 -8.99
C VAL A 228 -5.15 24.09 -7.92
N ILE A 229 -5.35 23.62 -6.70
CA ILE A 229 -4.49 23.91 -5.55
C ILE A 229 -3.96 22.59 -5.03
N SER A 230 -2.64 22.46 -4.90
CA SER A 230 -1.92 21.27 -4.47
C SER A 230 -1.09 21.55 -3.23
N ASP A 231 -1.19 20.66 -2.25
CA ASP A 231 -0.42 20.69 -1.01
C ASP A 231 0.34 19.37 -0.82
N GLY A 232 1.60 19.39 -1.24
CA GLY A 232 2.52 18.26 -1.09
C GLY A 232 2.87 17.96 0.37
N LYS A 233 3.07 18.98 1.21
CA LYS A 233 3.45 18.78 2.63
C LYS A 233 2.37 18.03 3.39
N THR A 234 1.11 18.43 3.21
CA THR A 234 -0.03 17.76 3.83
C THR A 234 -0.25 16.37 3.23
N GLY A 235 -0.12 16.22 1.90
CA GLY A 235 -0.19 14.93 1.22
C GLY A 235 0.81 13.92 1.76
N ILE A 236 2.10 14.28 1.81
CA ILE A 236 3.19 13.45 2.36
C ILE A 236 2.91 13.04 3.80
N ARG A 237 2.44 13.98 4.63
CA ARG A 237 2.14 13.68 6.05
C ARG A 237 0.98 12.70 6.20
N ILE A 238 -0.11 12.88 5.45
CA ILE A 238 -1.25 11.97 5.47
C ILE A 238 -0.82 10.59 4.96
N HIS A 239 -0.14 10.54 3.82
CA HIS A 239 0.30 9.29 3.21
C HIS A 239 1.24 8.49 4.14
N SER A 240 2.30 9.12 4.65
CA SER A 240 3.23 8.49 5.59
C SER A 240 2.53 7.98 6.85
N THR A 241 1.61 8.76 7.43
CA THR A 241 0.84 8.33 8.61
C THR A 241 0.00 7.09 8.33
N ILE A 242 -0.70 7.05 7.20
CA ILE A 242 -1.52 5.90 6.81
C ILE A 242 -0.65 4.67 6.53
N ARG A 243 0.46 4.85 5.82
CA ARG A 243 1.43 3.79 5.53
C ARG A 243 1.99 3.18 6.81
N ASP A 244 2.41 4.01 7.77
CA ASP A 244 3.00 3.54 9.02
C ASP A 244 1.95 2.82 9.88
N LEU A 245 0.71 3.33 9.94
CA LEU A 245 -0.40 2.63 10.60
C LEU A 245 -0.72 1.28 9.95
N PHE A 246 -0.72 1.22 8.62
CA PHE A 246 -0.94 -0.01 7.87
C PHE A 246 0.12 -1.06 8.24
N TYR A 247 1.40 -0.73 8.14
CA TYR A 247 2.46 -1.70 8.42
C TYR A 247 2.56 -2.07 9.90
N LEU A 248 2.22 -1.17 10.82
CA LEU A 248 2.13 -1.48 12.24
C LEU A 248 1.06 -2.54 12.51
N LEU A 249 -0.17 -2.32 12.00
CA LEU A 249 -1.29 -3.25 12.20
C LEU A 249 -1.03 -4.59 11.50
N SER A 250 -0.54 -4.55 10.26
CA SER A 250 -0.20 -5.75 9.48
C SER A 250 0.88 -6.57 10.17
N SER A 251 2.00 -5.95 10.58
CA SER A 251 3.09 -6.66 11.26
C SER A 251 2.64 -7.37 12.53
N ILE A 252 1.84 -6.69 13.37
CA ILE A 252 1.32 -7.28 14.61
C ILE A 252 0.38 -8.45 14.29
N ALA A 253 -0.60 -8.24 13.41
CA ALA A 253 -1.57 -9.27 13.05
C ALA A 253 -0.89 -10.49 12.40
N HIS A 254 0.05 -10.25 11.48
CA HIS A 254 0.76 -11.30 10.76
C HIS A 254 1.71 -12.07 11.68
N ALA A 255 2.37 -11.41 12.63
CA ALA A 255 3.18 -12.08 13.64
C ALA A 255 2.33 -13.00 14.53
N VAL A 256 1.13 -12.54 14.93
CA VAL A 256 0.18 -13.36 15.70
C VAL A 256 -0.26 -14.58 14.89
N TRP A 257 -0.64 -14.40 13.62
CA TRP A 257 -1.03 -15.52 12.75
C TRP A 257 0.10 -16.51 12.53
N LEU A 258 1.30 -16.03 12.22
CA LEU A 258 2.44 -16.88 11.92
C LEU A 258 2.97 -17.58 13.17
N PHE A 259 3.46 -16.83 14.15
CA PHE A 259 4.09 -17.41 15.33
C PHE A 259 3.08 -18.04 16.28
N GLY A 260 1.95 -17.37 16.53
CA GLY A 260 0.85 -17.93 17.31
C GLY A 260 0.27 -19.20 16.67
N GLY A 261 0.09 -19.19 15.35
CA GLY A 261 -0.34 -20.37 14.59
C GLY A 261 0.66 -21.53 14.69
N LEU A 262 1.96 -21.28 14.49
CA LEU A 262 3.01 -22.30 14.60
C LEU A 262 3.11 -22.89 16.01
N LEU A 263 2.95 -22.07 17.05
CA LEU A 263 2.89 -22.52 18.44
C LEU A 263 1.67 -23.41 18.69
N LEU A 264 0.48 -22.99 18.24
CA LEU A 264 -0.76 -23.77 18.36
C LEU A 264 -0.65 -25.11 17.64
N LEU A 265 -0.09 -25.12 16.44
CA LEU A 265 0.14 -26.34 15.66
C LEU A 265 1.10 -27.30 16.39
N SER A 266 2.19 -26.76 16.93
CA SER A 266 3.18 -27.53 17.70
C SER A 266 2.57 -28.13 18.96
N PHE A 267 1.78 -27.35 19.70
CA PHE A 267 1.06 -27.80 20.88
C PHE A 267 0.07 -28.93 20.55
N HIS A 268 -0.73 -28.79 19.48
CA HIS A 268 -1.67 -29.82 19.05
C HIS A 268 -0.96 -31.12 18.68
N LYS A 269 0.14 -31.05 17.95
CA LYS A 269 0.95 -32.22 17.60
C LYS A 269 1.48 -32.94 18.84
N GLN A 270 2.00 -32.20 19.82
CA GLN A 270 2.49 -32.79 21.07
C GLN A 270 1.36 -33.48 21.85
N LYS A 271 0.20 -32.83 21.96
CA LYS A 271 -0.96 -33.39 22.67
C LYS A 271 -1.52 -34.63 22.00
N LEU A 272 -1.59 -34.66 20.66
CA LEU A 272 -2.03 -35.85 19.91
C LEU A 272 -1.04 -36.99 20.06
N LYS A 273 0.27 -36.71 19.99
CA LYS A 273 1.30 -37.73 20.21
C LYS A 273 1.15 -38.36 21.60
N ARG A 274 0.95 -37.56 22.66
CA ARG A 274 0.74 -38.05 24.04
C ARG A 274 -0.55 -38.86 24.27
N ARG A 275 -1.51 -38.84 23.34
CA ARG A 275 -2.77 -39.61 23.46
C ARG A 275 -2.74 -40.94 22.71
N LEU A 276 -1.79 -41.10 21.79
CA LEU A 276 -1.63 -42.29 20.96
C LEU A 276 -0.57 -43.25 21.51
N PHE A 277 0.17 -42.84 22.55
CA PHE A 277 1.10 -43.63 23.34
C PHE A 277 0.63 -43.60 24.80
#